data_AF-A0A7K4HBZ6-F1
#
_entry.id   AF-A0A7K4HBZ6-F1
#
_cell.length_a   1.000
_cell.length_b   1.000
_cell.length_c   1.000
_cell.angle_alpha   90.00
_cell.angle_beta   90.00
_cell.angle_gamma   90.00
#
_symmetry.space_group_name_H-M   'P 1'
#
loop_
_entity.id
_entity.type
_entity.pdbx_description
1 polymer ?
#
loop_
_entity_poly.entity_id
_entity_poly.type
_entity_poly.pdbx_seq_one_letter_code
_entity_poly.pdbx_strand_id
1 'polypeptide(L)'
;MKRNLLNNAKIKNSFRELCEIFLFYFDETIGHVSLLIRPENALDHDSGKLRLLKYHPIWFLELKDETTINRIDLEYCNQMYLAKKFVIESKRVKKRTESFQKLGETIVLILVLPTDLDVFGGEVLNLLTKKLIEKFDKTLYHVIESEIAKLEIIKTENLINKIKKGDQIKAEINAIINLTFGNIFHH
;
A
#
# COMPACT_ATOMS: atom_id res chain seq x y z
N MET A 1 -3.24 13.08 37.90
CA MET A 1 -3.61 12.04 36.90
C MET A 1 -4.12 12.58 35.55
N LYS A 2 -4.76 13.76 35.44
CA LYS A 2 -5.27 14.28 34.14
C LYS A 2 -4.22 14.75 33.11
N ARG A 3 -3.00 15.11 33.53
CA ARG A 3 -1.92 15.56 32.60
C ARG A 3 -1.32 14.43 31.75
N ASN A 4 -1.23 13.20 32.27
CA ASN A 4 -0.64 12.08 31.52
C ASN A 4 -1.58 11.53 30.44
N LEU A 5 -2.91 11.57 30.65
CA LEU A 5 -3.89 11.12 29.67
C LEU A 5 -3.96 12.06 28.44
N LEU A 6 -3.83 13.37 28.67
CA LEU A 6 -3.79 14.38 27.60
C LEU A 6 -2.51 14.29 26.75
N ASN A 7 -1.35 14.04 27.37
CA ASN A 7 -0.10 13.85 26.63
C ASN A 7 -0.10 12.55 25.81
N ASN A 8 -0.62 11.45 26.36
CA ASN A 8 -0.71 10.18 25.63
C ASN A 8 -1.69 10.27 24.45
N ALA A 9 -2.82 10.98 24.59
CA ALA A 9 -3.74 11.22 23.47
C ALA A 9 -3.14 12.11 22.37
N LYS A 10 -2.28 13.07 22.74
CA LYS A 10 -1.62 13.99 21.81
C LYS A 10 -0.48 13.30 21.02
N ILE A 11 0.29 12.43 21.68
CA ILE A 11 1.32 11.58 21.05
C ILE A 11 0.70 10.50 20.14
N LYS A 12 -0.49 9.99 20.52
CA LYS A 12 -1.24 9.01 19.72
C LYS A 12 -1.72 9.54 18.38
N ASN A 13 -2.17 10.80 18.32
CA ASN A 13 -2.54 11.43 17.05
C ASN A 13 -1.32 11.80 16.20
N SER A 14 -0.20 12.20 16.81
CA SER A 14 0.98 12.59 16.05
C SER A 14 1.61 11.43 15.29
N PHE A 15 1.65 10.21 15.82
CA PHE A 15 2.31 9.10 15.11
C PHE A 15 1.59 8.72 13.80
N ARG A 16 0.25 8.77 13.81
CA ARG A 16 -0.57 8.53 12.61
C ARG A 16 -0.41 9.63 11.56
N GLU A 17 -0.05 10.83 11.99
CA GLU A 17 0.30 11.97 11.12
C GLU A 17 1.74 11.91 10.62
N LEU A 18 2.60 11.13 11.28
CA LEU A 18 4.02 10.95 10.92
C LEU A 18 4.27 9.77 9.99
N CYS A 19 3.32 8.85 9.83
CA CYS A 19 3.45 7.69 8.96
C CYS A 19 2.63 7.83 7.68
N GLU A 20 3.27 7.54 6.56
CA GLU A 20 2.62 7.47 5.25
C GLU A 20 2.60 6.02 4.77
N ILE A 21 1.52 5.61 4.10
CA ILE A 21 1.37 4.27 3.55
C ILE A 21 1.01 4.39 2.08
N PHE A 22 1.71 3.61 1.28
CA PHE A 22 1.45 3.50 -0.14
C PHE A 22 1.28 2.04 -0.52
N LEU A 23 0.26 1.78 -1.33
CA LEU A 23 0.03 0.49 -1.96
C LEU A 23 0.15 0.67 -3.47
N PHE A 24 1.05 -0.08 -4.09
CA PHE A 24 1.32 0.00 -5.52
C PHE A 24 1.19 -1.35 -6.20
N TYR A 25 0.90 -1.27 -7.48
CA TYR A 25 0.85 -2.37 -8.43
C TYR A 25 1.55 -1.97 -9.72
N PHE A 26 2.19 -2.91 -10.40
CA PHE A 26 2.74 -2.69 -11.74
C PHE A 26 1.86 -3.39 -12.77
N ASP A 27 1.20 -2.59 -13.61
CA ASP A 27 0.46 -3.07 -14.77
C ASP A 27 1.37 -3.02 -16.01
N GLU A 28 1.35 -4.06 -16.84
CA GLU A 28 2.28 -4.14 -17.98
C GLU A 28 1.97 -3.14 -19.10
N THR A 29 0.78 -2.55 -19.10
CA THR A 29 0.32 -1.62 -20.15
C THR A 29 0.41 -0.17 -19.73
N ILE A 30 0.09 0.14 -18.48
CA ILE A 30 0.05 1.52 -17.96
C ILE A 30 1.16 1.82 -16.94
N GLY A 31 1.95 0.82 -16.55
CA GLY A 31 3.05 0.97 -15.59
C GLY A 31 2.58 0.99 -14.14
N HIS A 32 3.18 1.86 -13.32
CA HIS A 32 2.92 1.92 -11.88
C HIS A 32 1.55 2.52 -11.56
N VAL A 33 0.68 1.69 -10.98
CA VAL A 33 -0.65 2.04 -10.53
C VAL A 33 -0.63 2.22 -9.01
N SER A 34 -1.04 3.39 -8.53
CA SER A 34 -1.26 3.58 -7.10
C SER A 34 -2.63 3.02 -6.72
N LEU A 35 -2.64 2.05 -5.82
CA LEU A 35 -3.85 1.43 -5.30
C LEU A 35 -4.38 2.15 -4.06
N LEU A 36 -3.47 2.68 -3.24
CA LEU A 36 -3.80 3.45 -2.05
C LEU A 36 -2.65 4.40 -1.72
N ILE A 37 -2.99 5.64 -1.37
CA ILE A 37 -2.08 6.63 -0.83
C ILE A 37 -2.67 7.13 0.49
N ARG A 38 -1.87 7.14 1.55
CA ARG A 38 -2.29 7.61 2.86
C ARG A 38 -1.17 8.42 3.51
N PRO A 39 -1.45 9.65 3.98
CA PRO A 39 -2.67 10.43 3.73
C PRO A 39 -2.84 10.73 2.23
N GLU A 40 -4.07 11.01 1.79
CA GLU A 40 -4.40 11.13 0.35
C GLU A 40 -3.58 12.21 -0.38
N ASN A 41 -3.18 13.26 0.34
CA ASN A 41 -2.38 14.38 -0.15
C ASN A 41 -0.86 14.23 0.07
N ALA A 42 -0.37 13.04 0.46
CA ALA A 42 1.04 12.82 0.79
C ALA A 42 2.02 13.14 -0.36
N LEU A 43 1.54 13.19 -1.61
CA LEU A 43 2.37 13.40 -2.81
C LEU A 43 2.11 14.72 -3.54
N ASP A 44 1.16 15.54 -3.10
CA ASP A 44 0.68 16.70 -3.87
C ASP A 44 1.75 17.78 -4.10
N HIS A 45 2.76 17.84 -3.22
CA HIS A 45 3.78 18.89 -3.22
C HIS A 45 5.23 18.37 -3.14
N ASP A 46 5.44 17.05 -3.16
CA ASP A 46 6.76 16.44 -3.03
C ASP A 46 7.13 15.65 -4.29
N SER A 47 7.68 16.37 -5.28
CA SER A 47 8.10 15.79 -6.56
C SER A 47 9.25 14.79 -6.40
N GLY A 48 10.09 14.95 -5.39
CA GLY A 48 11.20 14.04 -5.06
C GLY A 48 10.68 12.70 -4.57
N LYS A 49 9.80 12.72 -3.56
CA LYS A 49 9.12 11.52 -3.04
C LYS A 49 8.26 10.84 -4.10
N LEU A 50 7.51 11.61 -4.88
CA LEU A 50 6.73 11.07 -6.00
C LEU A 50 7.64 10.31 -6.96
N ARG A 51 8.80 10.87 -7.30
CA ARG A 51 9.76 10.22 -8.19
C ARG A 51 10.33 8.95 -7.58
N LEU A 52 10.66 8.98 -6.29
CA LEU A 52 11.16 7.83 -5.55
C LEU A 52 10.15 6.69 -5.54
N LEU A 53 8.89 6.95 -5.23
CA LEU A 53 7.85 5.92 -5.14
C LEU A 53 7.43 5.39 -6.52
N LYS A 54 7.29 6.26 -7.52
CA LYS A 54 6.79 5.87 -8.85
C LYS A 54 7.84 5.32 -9.81
N TYR A 55 9.12 5.63 -9.63
CA TYR A 55 10.13 5.30 -10.65
C TYR A 55 11.37 4.62 -10.10
N HIS A 56 11.56 4.54 -8.78
CA HIS A 56 12.74 3.87 -8.27
C HIS A 56 12.63 2.35 -8.51
N PRO A 57 13.57 1.73 -9.25
CA PRO A 57 13.44 0.35 -9.69
C PRO A 57 13.43 -0.65 -8.54
N ILE A 58 14.00 -0.29 -7.38
CA ILE A 58 14.08 -1.14 -6.19
C ILE A 58 12.72 -1.73 -5.81
N TRP A 59 11.64 -0.94 -5.93
CA TRP A 59 10.29 -1.36 -5.58
C TRP A 59 9.72 -2.41 -6.53
N PHE A 60 10.29 -2.58 -7.72
CA PHE A 60 9.71 -3.39 -8.80
C PHE A 60 10.66 -4.48 -9.32
N LEU A 61 11.85 -4.62 -8.73
CA LEU A 61 12.72 -5.77 -8.98
C LEU A 61 11.97 -7.08 -8.73
N GLU A 62 12.01 -7.99 -9.70
CA GLU A 62 11.35 -9.30 -9.61
C GLU A 62 11.91 -10.11 -8.43
N LEU A 63 11.00 -10.79 -7.73
CA LEU A 63 11.36 -11.75 -6.70
C LEU A 63 11.94 -12.97 -7.41
N LYS A 64 13.24 -13.21 -7.24
CA LYS A 64 13.90 -14.37 -7.87
C LYS A 64 13.49 -15.70 -7.22
N ASP A 65 13.19 -15.69 -5.91
CA ASP A 65 12.72 -16.86 -5.14
C ASP A 65 11.73 -16.45 -4.03
N GLU A 66 10.79 -17.33 -3.67
CA GLU A 66 9.85 -17.17 -2.53
C GLU A 66 10.56 -17.04 -1.17
N THR A 67 11.83 -17.42 -1.09
CA THR A 67 12.70 -17.35 0.10
C THR A 67 13.50 -16.05 0.18
N THR A 68 13.46 -15.21 -0.87
CA THR A 68 14.22 -13.96 -0.91
C THR A 68 13.61 -12.93 0.04
N ILE A 69 14.45 -12.13 0.67
CA ILE A 69 14.06 -11.02 1.55
C ILE A 69 13.08 -10.10 0.78
N ASN A 70 11.78 -10.28 1.02
CA ASN A 70 10.70 -9.49 0.40
C ASN A 70 10.57 -8.09 1.00
N ARG A 71 11.54 -7.66 1.80
CA ARG A 71 11.59 -6.36 2.47
C ARG A 71 12.71 -5.51 1.88
N ILE A 72 12.38 -4.26 1.57
CA ILE A 72 13.33 -3.26 1.08
C ILE A 72 13.30 -2.10 2.05
N ASP A 73 14.47 -1.69 2.53
CA ASP A 73 14.62 -0.53 3.40
C ASP A 73 15.45 0.52 2.66
N LEU A 74 14.95 1.75 2.59
CA LEU A 74 15.61 2.86 1.91
C LEU A 74 15.48 4.13 2.76
N GLU A 75 16.60 4.73 3.13
CA GLU A 75 16.64 6.03 3.77
C GLU A 75 16.71 7.15 2.71
N TYR A 76 15.84 8.15 2.82
CA TYR A 76 15.85 9.32 1.97
C TYR A 76 15.26 10.53 2.70
N CYS A 77 15.96 11.66 2.71
CA CYS A 77 15.50 12.92 3.32
C CYS A 77 14.98 12.77 4.76
N ASN A 78 15.75 12.09 5.62
CA ASN A 78 15.40 11.83 7.03
C ASN A 78 14.09 11.02 7.22
N GLN A 79 13.71 10.27 6.20
CA GLN A 79 12.60 9.32 6.23
C GLN A 79 13.11 7.93 5.84
N MET A 80 12.55 6.92 6.50
CA MET A 80 12.73 5.52 6.17
C MET A 80 11.55 5.02 5.37
N TYR A 81 11.84 4.47 4.19
CA TYR A 81 10.90 3.82 3.28
C TYR A 81 11.09 2.32 3.42
N LEU A 82 10.15 1.67 4.11
CA LEU A 82 10.15 0.23 4.32
C LEU A 82 9.08 -0.37 3.41
N ALA A 83 9.49 -1.14 2.42
CA ALA A 83 8.58 -1.79 1.49
C ALA A 83 8.55 -3.30 1.69
N LYS A 84 7.37 -3.90 1.52
CA LYS A 84 7.19 -5.34 1.45
C LYS A 84 6.38 -5.72 0.22
N LYS A 85 6.88 -6.71 -0.51
CA LYS A 85 6.19 -7.31 -1.65
C LYS A 85 5.40 -8.54 -1.21
N PHE A 86 4.20 -8.70 -1.75
CA PHE A 86 3.39 -9.90 -1.56
C PHE A 86 2.53 -10.17 -2.79
N VAL A 87 2.17 -11.44 -3.00
CA VAL A 87 1.33 -11.86 -4.11
C VAL A 87 -0.10 -12.04 -3.60
N ILE A 88 -1.08 -11.61 -4.41
CA ILE A 88 -2.51 -11.87 -4.17
C ILE A 88 -3.11 -12.71 -5.29
N GLU A 89 -4.18 -13.44 -5.00
CA GLU A 89 -5.00 -14.05 -6.04
C GLU A 89 -5.62 -13.00 -6.97
N SER A 90 -5.64 -13.30 -8.28
CA SER A 90 -6.28 -12.43 -9.27
C SER A 90 -7.06 -13.23 -10.29
N LYS A 91 -8.16 -12.61 -10.75
CA LYS A 91 -8.99 -13.11 -11.84
C LYS A 91 -8.76 -12.33 -13.14
N ARG A 92 -7.81 -11.39 -13.15
CA ARG A 92 -7.47 -10.62 -14.35
C ARG A 92 -6.72 -11.51 -15.34
N VAL A 93 -7.03 -11.33 -16.63
CA VAL A 93 -6.28 -11.97 -17.71
C VAL A 93 -5.06 -11.11 -18.01
N LYS A 94 -3.86 -11.65 -17.81
CA LYS A 94 -2.60 -10.95 -18.14
C LYS A 94 -2.29 -11.11 -19.62
N LYS A 95 -1.84 -10.03 -20.28
CA LYS A 95 -1.56 -10.01 -21.72
C LYS A 95 -0.31 -10.80 -22.15
N ARG A 96 0.59 -11.14 -21.22
CA ARG A 96 1.93 -11.71 -21.55
C ARG A 96 1.98 -13.23 -21.67
N THR A 97 0.94 -13.96 -21.29
CA THR A 97 0.94 -15.42 -21.37
C THR A 97 -0.08 -15.90 -22.39
N GLU A 98 0.42 -16.54 -23.46
CA GLU A 98 -0.37 -17.36 -24.40
C GLU A 98 -1.02 -18.59 -23.72
N SER A 99 -0.87 -18.71 -22.40
CA SER A 99 -1.56 -19.66 -21.55
C SER A 99 -2.37 -18.91 -20.48
N PHE A 100 -3.62 -19.34 -20.26
CA PHE A 100 -4.49 -18.88 -19.17
C PHE A 100 -3.97 -19.40 -17.82
N GLN A 101 -2.77 -19.00 -17.40
CA GLN A 101 -2.32 -19.24 -16.04
C GLN A 101 -2.88 -18.14 -15.14
N LYS A 102 -3.59 -18.54 -14.08
CA LYS A 102 -3.97 -17.66 -12.96
C LYS A 102 -2.69 -17.23 -12.25
N LEU A 103 -2.01 -16.24 -12.79
CA LEU A 103 -0.85 -15.62 -12.16
C LEU A 103 -1.38 -14.59 -11.17
N GLY A 104 -0.96 -14.72 -9.91
CA GLY A 104 -1.24 -13.73 -8.88
C GLY A 104 -0.69 -12.35 -9.24
N GLU A 105 -1.12 -11.33 -8.49
CA GLU A 105 -0.65 -9.95 -8.67
C GLU A 105 0.32 -9.62 -7.56
N THR A 106 1.50 -9.13 -7.94
CA THR A 106 2.48 -8.65 -6.97
C THR A 106 2.10 -7.23 -6.55
N ILE A 107 1.88 -7.07 -5.26
CA ILE A 107 1.57 -5.80 -4.61
C ILE A 107 2.79 -5.35 -3.82
N VAL A 108 3.05 -4.05 -3.85
CA VAL A 108 4.10 -3.41 -3.06
C VAL A 108 3.43 -2.54 -2.00
N LEU A 109 3.59 -2.89 -0.72
CA LEU A 109 3.22 -2.06 0.41
C LEU A 109 4.45 -1.29 0.87
N ILE A 110 4.39 0.04 0.91
CA ILE A 110 5.47 0.91 1.37
C ILE A 110 4.96 1.67 2.60
N LEU A 111 5.69 1.55 3.71
CA LEU A 111 5.52 2.34 4.91
C LEU A 111 6.65 3.38 4.96
N VAL A 112 6.27 4.64 5.11
CA VAL A 112 7.21 5.75 5.28
C VAL A 112 7.05 6.33 6.67
N LEU A 113 8.16 6.58 7.34
CA LEU A 113 8.21 7.08 8.70
C LEU A 113 9.52 7.86 8.92
N PRO A 114 9.60 8.76 9.91
CA PRO A 114 10.87 9.40 10.30
C PRO A 114 11.93 8.37 10.67
N THR A 115 13.19 8.62 10.35
CA THR A 115 14.32 7.73 10.69
C THR A 115 14.36 7.34 12.16
N ASP A 116 14.05 8.27 13.07
CA ASP A 116 14.01 8.02 14.52
C ASP A 116 12.97 6.97 14.97
N LEU A 117 12.05 6.56 14.09
CA LEU A 117 10.95 5.65 14.38
C LEU A 117 11.08 4.29 13.66
N ASP A 118 12.18 4.06 12.94
CA ASP A 118 12.41 2.89 12.07
C ASP A 118 12.39 1.53 12.78
N VAL A 119 12.79 1.53 14.05
CA VAL A 119 12.76 0.37 14.95
C VAL A 119 11.39 -0.29 15.01
N PHE A 120 10.31 0.48 14.86
CA PHE A 120 8.93 -0.03 14.85
C PHE A 120 8.44 -0.43 13.45
N GLY A 121 9.03 0.15 12.40
CA GLY A 121 8.49 0.09 11.05
C GLY A 121 8.45 -1.32 10.48
N GLY A 122 9.42 -2.17 10.81
CA GLY A 122 9.46 -3.57 10.37
C GLY A 122 8.28 -4.40 10.89
N GLU A 123 7.95 -4.25 12.18
CA GLU A 123 6.82 -4.94 12.80
C GLU A 123 5.49 -4.46 12.24
N VAL A 124 5.33 -3.13 12.13
CA VAL A 124 4.14 -2.49 11.54
C VAL A 124 3.91 -2.99 10.11
N LEU A 125 4.95 -2.96 9.28
CA LEU A 125 4.89 -3.39 7.89
C LEU A 125 4.50 -4.87 7.76
N ASN A 126 5.08 -5.74 8.60
CA ASN A 126 4.74 -7.17 8.62
C ASN A 126 3.30 -7.41 9.05
N LEU A 127 2.83 -6.73 10.11
CA LEU A 127 1.47 -6.87 10.61
C LEU A 127 0.44 -6.38 9.60
N LEU A 128 0.69 -5.23 8.96
CA LEU A 128 -0.17 -4.72 7.89
C LEU A 128 -0.22 -5.69 6.72
N THR A 129 0.94 -6.15 6.23
CA THR A 129 1.01 -7.10 5.11
C THR A 129 0.20 -8.36 5.42
N LYS A 130 0.37 -8.94 6.62
CA LYS A 130 -0.37 -10.14 7.05
C LYS A 130 -1.88 -9.89 7.04
N LYS A 131 -2.35 -8.80 7.65
CA LYS A 131 -3.79 -8.47 7.69
C LYS A 131 -4.37 -8.22 6.30
N LEU A 132 -3.60 -7.61 5.40
CA LEU A 132 -4.03 -7.37 4.03
C LEU A 132 -4.19 -8.68 3.26
N ILE A 133 -3.23 -9.60 3.37
CA ILE A 133 -3.32 -10.92 2.75
C ILE A 133 -4.51 -11.69 3.34
N GLU A 134 -4.58 -11.83 4.66
CA GLU A 134 -5.64 -12.61 5.33
C GLU A 134 -7.06 -12.15 4.97
N LYS A 135 -7.28 -10.84 4.84
CA LYS A 135 -8.61 -10.30 4.56
C LYS A 135 -8.90 -10.12 3.07
N PHE A 136 -7.89 -9.77 2.27
CA PHE A 136 -8.09 -9.30 0.90
C PHE A 136 -7.36 -10.08 -0.18
N ASP A 137 -6.68 -11.18 0.11
CA ASP A 137 -5.99 -12.00 -0.91
C ASP A 137 -6.87 -12.27 -2.15
N LYS A 138 -8.14 -12.61 -1.94
CA LYS A 138 -9.08 -12.93 -3.03
C LYS A 138 -9.90 -11.76 -3.55
N THR A 139 -9.70 -10.55 -3.03
CA THR A 139 -10.56 -9.39 -3.34
C THR A 139 -9.77 -8.13 -3.68
N LEU A 140 -8.50 -8.03 -3.30
CA LEU A 140 -7.66 -6.85 -3.52
C LEU A 140 -7.46 -6.55 -5.01
N TYR A 141 -7.55 -7.55 -5.89
CA TYR A 141 -7.53 -7.33 -7.35
C TYR A 141 -8.67 -6.41 -7.84
N HIS A 142 -9.79 -6.31 -7.11
CA HIS A 142 -10.84 -5.34 -7.45
C HIS A 142 -10.40 -3.89 -7.26
N VAL A 143 -9.44 -3.63 -6.37
CA VAL A 143 -8.83 -2.30 -6.26
C VAL A 143 -8.02 -2.00 -7.51
N ILE A 144 -7.24 -2.98 -8.00
CA ILE A 144 -6.50 -2.85 -9.26
C ILE A 144 -7.45 -2.55 -10.41
N GLU A 145 -8.52 -3.34 -10.56
CA GLU A 145 -9.52 -3.13 -11.61
C GLU A 145 -10.18 -1.76 -11.51
N SER A 146 -10.47 -1.27 -10.30
CA SER A 146 -11.02 0.05 -10.06
C SER A 146 -10.07 1.16 -10.51
N GLU A 147 -8.79 1.10 -10.11
CA GLU A 147 -7.83 2.15 -10.46
C GLU A 147 -7.52 2.17 -11.96
N ILE A 148 -7.49 1.02 -12.63
CA ILE A 148 -7.41 0.95 -14.09
C ILE A 148 -8.69 1.53 -14.71
N ALA A 149 -9.87 1.12 -14.23
CA ALA A 149 -11.14 1.61 -14.74
C ALA A 149 -11.29 3.12 -14.58
N LYS A 150 -10.64 3.76 -13.60
CA LYS A 150 -10.63 5.23 -13.42
C LYS A 150 -9.89 5.98 -14.52
N LEU A 151 -8.96 5.34 -15.23
CA LEU A 151 -8.23 5.97 -16.34
C LEU A 151 -9.06 6.08 -17.63
N GLU A 152 -10.09 5.25 -17.79
CA GLU A 152 -10.95 5.26 -18.99
C GLU A 152 -11.73 6.58 -19.11
N ILE A 153 -11.74 7.21 -20.29
CA ILE A 153 -12.43 8.51 -20.46
C ILE A 153 -13.95 8.36 -20.35
N ILE A 154 -14.50 7.30 -20.95
CA ILE A 154 -15.95 7.03 -20.97
C ILE A 154 -16.27 5.95 -19.94
N LYS A 155 -17.12 6.28 -18.95
CA LYS A 155 -17.53 5.34 -17.90
C LYS A 155 -18.81 4.63 -18.28
N THR A 156 -18.72 3.33 -18.57
CA THR A 156 -19.89 2.44 -18.67
C THR A 156 -20.37 2.06 -17.28
N GLU A 157 -21.61 1.56 -17.16
CA GLU A 157 -22.16 1.09 -15.89
C GLU A 157 -21.30 -0.02 -15.24
N ASN A 158 -20.75 -0.91 -16.07
CA ASN A 158 -19.81 -1.94 -15.61
C ASN A 158 -18.55 -1.31 -14.98
N LEU A 159 -17.95 -0.29 -15.61
CA LEU A 159 -16.79 0.41 -15.05
C LEU A 159 -17.14 1.13 -13.75
N ILE A 160 -18.31 1.78 -13.68
CA ILE A 160 -18.79 2.43 -12.46
C ILE A 160 -18.91 1.42 -11.31
N ASN A 161 -19.46 0.23 -11.58
CA ASN A 161 -19.60 -0.82 -10.57
C ASN A 161 -18.23 -1.36 -10.10
N LYS A 162 -17.26 -1.52 -11.00
CA LYS A 162 -15.89 -1.86 -10.62
C LYS A 162 -15.26 -0.80 -9.72
N ILE A 163 -15.41 0.47 -10.07
CA ILE A 163 -14.90 1.61 -9.29
C ILE A 163 -15.50 1.61 -7.88
N LYS A 164 -16.83 1.51 -7.77
CA LYS A 164 -17.52 1.45 -6.47
C LYS A 164 -17.02 0.31 -5.59
N LYS A 165 -16.83 -0.88 -6.18
CA LYS A 165 -16.33 -2.05 -5.45
C LYS A 165 -14.90 -1.84 -4.95
N GLY A 166 -14.02 -1.30 -5.79
CA GLY A 166 -12.64 -1.00 -5.38
C GLY A 166 -12.58 0.09 -4.31
N ASP A 167 -13.39 1.14 -4.42
CA ASP A 167 -13.46 2.20 -3.41
C ASP A 167 -13.97 1.69 -2.06
N GLN A 168 -14.95 0.77 -2.05
CA GLN A 168 -15.39 0.10 -0.83
C GLN A 168 -14.24 -0.69 -0.17
N ILE A 169 -13.49 -1.48 -0.94
CA ILE A 169 -12.36 -2.26 -0.43
C ILE A 169 -11.26 -1.34 0.10
N LYS A 170 -10.95 -0.21 -0.58
CA LYS A 170 -9.99 0.78 -0.09
C LYS A 170 -10.42 1.42 1.24
N ALA A 171 -11.72 1.68 1.42
CA ALA A 171 -12.23 2.16 2.70
C ALA A 171 -11.99 1.13 3.83
N GLU A 172 -12.18 -0.16 3.55
CA GLU A 172 -11.88 -1.23 4.51
C GLU A 172 -10.38 -1.39 4.79
N ILE A 173 -9.53 -1.25 3.77
CA ILE A 173 -8.07 -1.24 3.94
C ILE A 173 -7.66 -0.07 4.86
N ASN A 174 -8.21 1.12 4.61
CA ASN A 174 -7.98 2.29 5.46
C ASN A 174 -8.41 2.05 6.91
N ALA A 175 -9.52 1.35 7.13
CA ALA A 175 -9.96 0.97 8.47
C ALA A 175 -8.97 0.01 9.15
N ILE A 176 -8.45 -1.00 8.43
CA ILE A 176 -7.41 -1.91 8.95
C ILE A 176 -6.13 -1.15 9.31
N ILE A 177 -5.70 -0.23 8.45
CA ILE A 177 -4.54 0.61 8.72
C ILE A 177 -4.78 1.35 10.04
N ASN A 178 -5.89 2.08 10.15
CA ASN A 178 -6.23 2.84 11.37
C ASN A 178 -6.24 1.98 12.63
N LEU A 179 -6.86 0.80 12.58
CA LEU A 179 -6.90 -0.12 13.71
C LEU A 179 -5.52 -0.67 14.05
N THR A 180 -4.66 -0.88 13.06
CA THR A 180 -3.31 -1.40 13.29
C THR A 180 -2.44 -0.37 14.00
N PHE A 181 -2.44 0.89 13.55
CA PHE A 181 -1.76 1.96 14.29
C PHE A 181 -2.42 2.17 15.66
N GLY A 182 -3.76 2.14 15.75
CA GLY A 182 -4.47 2.20 17.01
C GLY A 182 -3.98 1.17 18.03
N ASN A 183 -3.87 -0.10 17.65
CA ASN A 183 -3.49 -1.16 18.59
C ASN A 183 -2.03 -1.09 19.03
N ILE A 184 -1.10 -0.75 18.13
CA ILE A 184 0.33 -0.69 18.44
C ILE A 184 0.64 0.44 19.41
N PHE A 185 -0.05 1.59 19.27
CA PHE A 185 0.23 2.77 20.09
C PHE A 185 -0.71 2.93 21.29
N HIS A 186 -1.62 1.97 21.53
CA HIS A 186 -2.50 1.95 22.70
C HIS A 186 -1.99 1.11 23.88
N HIS A 187 -0.95 0.30 23.69
CA HIS A 187 -0.15 -0.31 24.74
C HIS A 187 1.05 0.57 25.10
#